data_AF-A0A0F9DJJ6-F1
#
_entry.id   AF-A0A0F9DJJ6-F1
#
_cell.length_a   1.000
_cell.length_b   1.000
_cell.length_c   1.000
_cell.angle_alpha   90.00
_cell.angle_beta   90.00
_cell.angle_gamma   90.00
#
_symmetry.space_group_name_H-M   'P 1'
#
loop_
_entity.id
_entity.type
_entity.pdbx_description
1 polymer ?
#
loop_
_entity_poly.entity_id
_entity_poly.type
_entity_poly.pdbx_seq_one_letter_code
_entity_poly.pdbx_strand_id
1 'polypeptide(L)'
;MAAQTFTIELDGFWREQNKGSIPAKSGVYCVYSCVSNTKEKIILLKKLIYIGESEDVNNRISDHEKLPEWRKHLKSGEMLCYSFGEVEATNRARCEAAMIFKHKLQKNTEYVGSFAFDQTTMNLSGATSLLSTSFTVNRTNSLGLPFPLRSKGIRRFAALTSWMGHIFFPIGYPPDWRKKLRVSSEADDE
;
A
#
# COMPACT_ATOMS: atom_id res chain seq x y z
N MET A 1 -21.96 6.64 15.78
CA MET A 1 -20.81 6.44 16.69
C MET A 1 -20.54 7.78 17.36
N ALA A 2 -19.52 7.88 18.22
CA ALA A 2 -19.23 9.13 18.93
C ALA A 2 -18.09 9.90 18.25
N ALA A 3 -17.93 11.18 18.64
CA ALA A 3 -16.73 11.95 18.33
C ALA A 3 -15.49 11.22 18.88
N GLN A 4 -14.41 11.14 18.09
CA GLN A 4 -13.18 10.44 18.47
C GLN A 4 -11.94 11.26 18.12
N THR A 5 -10.90 11.09 18.92
CA THR A 5 -9.58 11.68 18.70
C THR A 5 -8.57 10.56 18.49
N PHE A 6 -7.78 10.65 17.43
CA PHE A 6 -6.73 9.69 17.10
C PHE A 6 -5.39 10.40 17.07
N THR A 7 -4.39 9.76 17.69
CA THR A 7 -2.99 10.15 17.56
C THR A 7 -2.29 9.06 16.76
N ILE A 8 -1.71 9.44 15.61
CA ILE A 8 -0.99 8.52 14.74
C ILE A 8 0.43 9.05 14.59
N GLU A 9 1.39 8.23 15.02
CA GLU A 9 2.78 8.45 14.69
C GLU A 9 3.07 7.83 13.33
N LEU A 10 3.47 8.66 12.37
CA LEU A 10 3.91 8.20 11.06
C LEU A 10 5.41 7.96 11.13
N ASP A 11 5.81 6.73 10.88
CA ASP A 11 7.19 6.34 10.80
C ASP A 11 7.72 6.48 9.39
N GLY A 12 9.00 6.88 9.33
CA GLY A 12 9.89 6.63 8.22
C GLY A 12 9.56 7.28 6.88
N PHE A 13 10.50 7.09 5.95
CA PHE A 13 10.31 7.30 4.52
C PHE A 13 10.98 6.15 3.78
N TRP A 14 10.25 5.05 3.60
CA TRP A 14 10.75 3.90 2.86
C TRP A 14 10.69 4.19 1.37
N ARG A 15 11.84 4.13 0.71
CA ARG A 15 11.94 4.23 -0.74
C ARG A 15 11.32 3.00 -1.39
N GLU A 16 10.87 3.12 -2.64
CA GLU A 16 10.34 2.00 -3.44
C GLU A 16 11.24 0.74 -3.40
N GLN A 17 12.56 0.93 -3.45
CA GLN A 17 13.53 -0.18 -3.39
C GLN A 17 13.54 -0.91 -2.03
N ASN A 18 13.19 -0.20 -0.95
CA ASN A 18 13.25 -0.69 0.42
C ASN A 18 11.84 -0.87 1.03
N LYS A 19 10.79 -0.86 0.20
CA LYS A 19 9.40 -0.96 0.67
C LYS A 19 9.11 -2.28 1.41
N GLY A 20 9.90 -3.32 1.17
CA GLY A 20 9.82 -4.59 1.90
C GLY A 20 10.15 -4.46 3.39
N SER A 21 10.81 -3.38 3.83
CA SER A 21 11.13 -3.12 5.24
C SER A 21 10.03 -2.36 6.00
N ILE A 22 8.90 -2.03 5.34
CA ILE A 22 7.74 -1.44 6.02
C ILE A 22 7.18 -2.47 7.00
N PRO A 23 6.78 -2.11 8.23
CA PRO A 23 6.19 -3.06 9.17
C PRO A 23 4.94 -3.75 8.59
N ALA A 24 4.87 -5.09 8.72
CA ALA A 24 3.69 -5.88 8.36
C ALA A 24 2.63 -5.77 9.46
N LYS A 25 2.04 -4.57 9.56
CA LYS A 25 1.09 -4.19 10.60
C LYS A 25 -0.15 -3.51 10.02
N SER A 26 -1.19 -3.51 10.83
CA SER A 26 -2.44 -2.80 10.59
C SER A 26 -2.22 -1.30 10.71
N GLY A 27 -2.66 -0.54 9.72
CA GLY A 27 -2.57 0.91 9.80
C GLY A 27 -2.91 1.67 8.53
N VAL A 28 -2.53 2.93 8.55
CA VAL A 28 -2.60 3.84 7.42
C VAL A 28 -1.22 4.03 6.81
N TYR A 29 -1.17 4.23 5.50
CA TYR A 29 0.07 4.51 4.79
C TYR A 29 -0.12 5.67 3.82
N CYS A 30 0.94 6.44 3.65
CA CYS A 30 0.98 7.56 2.72
C CYS A 30 2.02 7.27 1.63
N VAL A 31 1.68 7.63 0.40
CA VAL A 31 2.54 7.49 -0.77
C VAL A 31 2.93 8.87 -1.26
N TYR A 32 4.23 9.11 -1.43
CA TYR A 32 4.79 10.39 -1.86
C TYR A 32 5.66 10.22 -3.10
N SER A 33 5.80 11.29 -3.88
CA SER A 33 7.00 11.46 -4.72
C SER A 33 8.11 12.11 -3.89
N CYS A 34 9.33 11.60 -4.05
CA CYS A 34 10.50 12.06 -3.32
C CYS A 34 11.73 12.04 -4.24
N VAL A 35 12.71 12.88 -3.90
CA VAL A 35 14.05 12.85 -4.51
C VAL A 35 15.04 12.48 -3.41
N SER A 36 15.85 11.45 -3.64
CA SER A 36 16.93 11.09 -2.73
C SER A 36 18.18 11.90 -3.07
N ASN A 37 18.72 12.66 -2.12
CA ASN A 37 20.04 13.24 -2.26
C ASN A 37 21.09 12.24 -1.73
N THR A 38 21.78 11.56 -2.64
CA THR A 38 22.79 10.53 -2.30
C THR A 38 23.94 11.08 -1.45
N LYS A 39 24.23 12.39 -1.55
CA LYS A 39 25.33 13.04 -0.82
C LYS A 39 25.01 13.27 0.66
N GLU A 40 23.76 13.60 0.96
CA GLU A 40 23.35 14.00 2.33
C GLU A 40 22.53 12.92 3.04
N LYS A 41 22.18 11.83 2.35
CA LYS A 41 21.23 10.80 2.83
C LYS A 41 19.87 11.39 3.24
N ILE A 42 19.52 12.55 2.69
CA ILE A 42 18.24 13.23 2.92
C ILE A 42 17.24 12.80 1.84
N ILE A 43 16.01 12.53 2.28
CA ILE A 43 14.86 12.28 1.40
C ILE A 43 14.05 13.57 1.33
N LEU A 44 14.00 14.19 0.15
CA LEU A 44 13.21 15.39 -0.08
C LEU A 44 11.85 15.00 -0.65
N LEU A 45 10.80 15.12 0.16
CA LEU A 45 9.43 14.92 -0.31
C LEU A 45 9.00 16.05 -1.23
N LYS A 46 8.33 15.71 -2.32
CA LYS A 46 7.83 16.66 -3.33
C LYS A 46 6.33 16.76 -3.32
N LYS A 47 5.62 15.63 -3.33
CA LYS A 47 4.16 15.60 -3.42
C LYS A 47 3.59 14.40 -2.68
N LEU A 48 2.49 14.60 -1.97
CA LEU A 48 1.65 13.52 -1.45
C LEU A 48 0.71 13.04 -2.57
N ILE A 49 0.84 11.77 -2.94
CA ILE A 49 0.15 11.16 -4.09
C ILE A 49 -1.12 10.45 -3.64
N TYR A 50 -1.02 9.63 -2.58
CA TYR A 50 -2.09 8.74 -2.16
C TYR A 50 -2.04 8.49 -0.65
N ILE A 51 -3.20 8.28 -0.03
CA ILE A 51 -3.34 7.75 1.33
C ILE A 51 -4.19 6.49 1.25
N GLY A 52 -3.77 5.43 1.93
CA GLY A 52 -4.52 4.18 2.03
C GLY A 52 -4.47 3.57 3.41
N GLU A 53 -5.31 2.56 3.65
CA GLU A 53 -5.21 1.67 4.82
C GLU A 53 -5.21 0.18 4.46
N SER A 54 -4.65 -0.62 5.36
CA SER A 54 -4.63 -2.08 5.28
C SER A 54 -4.51 -2.74 6.65
N GLU A 55 -4.94 -4.00 6.74
CA GLU A 55 -4.63 -4.91 7.86
C GLU A 55 -3.16 -5.30 7.90
N ASP A 56 -2.56 -5.40 6.72
CA ASP A 56 -1.13 -5.57 6.54
C ASP A 56 -0.69 -4.59 5.45
N VAL A 57 -0.05 -3.50 5.88
CA VAL A 57 0.40 -2.44 4.97
C VAL A 57 1.56 -2.92 4.09
N ASN A 58 2.47 -3.74 4.61
CA ASN A 58 3.61 -4.24 3.83
C ASN A 58 3.12 -5.08 2.65
N ASN A 59 2.25 -6.07 2.93
CA ASN A 59 1.66 -6.91 1.91
C ASN A 59 0.87 -6.07 0.89
N ARG A 60 0.11 -5.07 1.37
CA ARG A 60 -0.71 -4.21 0.50
C ARG A 60 0.12 -3.33 -0.45
N ILE A 61 1.26 -2.81 -0.01
CA ILE A 61 2.15 -1.97 -0.82
C ILE A 61 2.99 -2.79 -1.81
N SER A 62 3.24 -4.07 -1.49
CA SER A 62 4.08 -4.95 -2.31
C SER A 62 3.54 -5.11 -3.75
N ASP A 63 2.23 -5.38 -3.88
CA ASP A 63 1.51 -5.61 -5.14
C ASP A 63 0.25 -4.72 -5.24
N HIS A 64 0.44 -3.41 -5.10
CA HIS A 64 -0.68 -2.47 -5.11
C HIS A 64 -1.17 -2.19 -6.55
N GLU A 65 -2.47 -2.35 -6.82
CA GLU A 65 -3.02 -2.20 -8.17
C GLU A 65 -2.86 -0.79 -8.76
N LYS A 66 -2.84 0.24 -7.91
CA LYS A 66 -2.62 1.64 -8.30
C LYS A 66 -1.15 2.04 -8.48
N LEU A 67 -0.20 1.13 -8.26
CA LEU A 67 1.23 1.42 -8.38
C LEU A 67 1.62 1.99 -9.76
N PRO A 68 1.12 1.47 -10.90
CA PRO A 68 1.36 2.09 -12.21
C PRO A 68 0.82 3.51 -12.30
N GLU A 69 -0.30 3.82 -11.65
CA GLU A 69 -0.87 5.16 -11.64
C GLU A 69 -0.05 6.13 -10.80
N TRP A 70 0.47 5.70 -9.66
CA TRP A 70 1.33 6.53 -8.81
C TRP A 70 2.61 6.92 -9.54
N ARG A 71 3.20 5.99 -10.30
CA ARG A 71 4.41 6.24 -11.10
C ARG A 71 4.23 7.31 -12.17
N LYS A 72 3.01 7.51 -12.69
CA LYS A 72 2.73 8.58 -13.67
C LYS A 72 2.86 9.99 -13.07
N HIS A 73 2.90 10.14 -11.75
CA HIS A 73 3.10 11.43 -11.08
C HIS A 73 4.57 11.75 -10.82
N LEU A 74 5.48 10.80 -11.07
CA LEU A 74 6.91 11.00 -10.89
C LEU A 74 7.47 11.84 -12.03
N LYS A 75 8.25 12.86 -11.68
CA LYS A 75 9.09 13.59 -12.65
C LYS A 75 10.45 12.90 -12.79
N SER A 76 11.24 13.34 -13.77
CA SER A 76 12.61 12.84 -13.96
C SER A 76 13.44 12.97 -12.68
N GLY A 77 14.02 11.86 -12.21
CA GLY A 77 14.80 11.78 -10.97
C GLY A 77 13.97 11.62 -9.68
N GLU A 78 12.64 11.60 -9.76
CA GLU A 78 11.78 11.31 -8.61
C GLU A 78 11.52 9.80 -8.47
N MET A 79 11.33 9.36 -7.23
CA MET A 79 10.92 8.00 -6.88
C MET A 79 9.76 8.02 -5.89
N LEU A 80 9.13 6.85 -5.67
CA LEU A 80 8.11 6.71 -4.64
C LEU A 80 8.77 6.52 -3.27
N CYS A 81 8.18 7.19 -2.27
CA CYS A 81 8.47 6.99 -0.86
C CYS A 81 7.17 6.73 -0.10
N TYR A 82 7.26 5.94 0.97
CA TYR A 82 6.14 5.54 1.80
C TYR A 82 6.38 5.95 3.25
N SER A 83 5.33 6.39 3.94
CA SER A 83 5.29 6.44 5.40
C SER A 83 4.15 5.57 5.91
N PHE A 84 4.27 5.10 7.14
CA PHE A 84 3.32 4.16 7.75
C PHE A 84 2.99 4.61 9.16
N GLY A 85 1.73 4.51 9.56
CA GLY A 85 1.29 4.74 10.93
C GLY A 85 0.38 3.62 11.39
N GLU A 86 0.70 3.03 12.54
CA GLU A 86 -0.07 1.94 13.12
C GLU A 86 -1.44 2.45 13.59
N VAL A 87 -2.51 1.75 13.17
CA VAL A 87 -3.88 2.06 13.56
C VAL A 87 -4.64 0.76 13.73
N GLU A 88 -5.43 0.68 14.79
CA GLU A 88 -6.27 -0.48 15.08
C GLU A 88 -7.31 -0.72 13.97
N ALA A 89 -7.62 -1.99 13.70
CA ALA A 89 -8.45 -2.40 12.57
C ALA A 89 -9.83 -1.74 12.50
N THR A 90 -10.45 -1.55 13.65
CA THR A 90 -11.77 -0.92 13.80
C THR A 90 -11.77 0.55 13.39
N ASN A 91 -10.62 1.22 13.50
CA ASN A 91 -10.48 2.67 13.34
C ASN A 91 -9.79 3.08 12.03
N ARG A 92 -9.09 2.15 11.34
CA ARG A 92 -8.34 2.42 10.11
C ARG A 92 -9.12 3.20 9.05
N ALA A 93 -10.33 2.73 8.72
CA ALA A 93 -11.16 3.36 7.69
C ALA A 93 -11.57 4.80 8.06
N ARG A 94 -11.81 5.05 9.35
CA ARG A 94 -12.14 6.40 9.86
C ARG A 94 -10.93 7.32 9.77
N CYS A 95 -9.75 6.83 10.16
CA CYS A 95 -8.49 7.58 10.06
C CYS A 95 -8.11 7.87 8.60
N GLU A 96 -8.19 6.88 7.71
CA GLU A 96 -7.96 7.02 6.26
C GLU A 96 -8.90 8.10 5.69
N ALA A 97 -10.20 7.98 5.93
CA ALA A 97 -11.18 8.94 5.44
C ALA A 97 -10.93 10.36 5.95
N ALA A 98 -10.53 10.53 7.22
CA ALA A 98 -10.25 11.85 7.79
C ALA A 98 -9.02 12.49 7.12
N MET A 99 -7.95 11.72 6.91
CA MET A 99 -6.74 12.20 6.23
C MET A 99 -7.00 12.53 4.76
N ILE A 100 -7.75 11.67 4.05
CA ILE A 100 -8.13 11.95 2.65
C ILE A 100 -8.99 13.21 2.55
N PHE A 101 -10.00 13.35 3.40
CA PHE A 101 -10.90 14.50 3.36
C PHE A 101 -10.18 15.82 3.65
N LYS A 102 -9.22 15.80 4.59
CA LYS A 102 -8.39 16.97 4.91
C LYS A 102 -7.45 17.35 3.77
N HIS A 103 -6.78 16.36 3.18
CA HIS A 103 -5.73 16.58 2.18
C HIS A 103 -6.24 16.63 0.73
N LYS A 104 -7.49 16.22 0.49
CA LYS A 104 -8.20 16.24 -0.80
C LYS A 104 -7.32 15.76 -1.96
N LEU A 105 -6.68 14.61 -1.77
CA LEU A 105 -5.74 14.07 -2.74
C LEU A 105 -6.45 13.71 -4.05
N GLN A 106 -5.95 14.23 -5.17
CA GLN A 106 -6.52 14.04 -6.51
C GLN A 106 -6.67 12.57 -6.94
N LYS A 107 -5.93 11.64 -6.30
CA LYS A 107 -5.94 10.21 -6.64
C LYS A 107 -6.83 9.36 -5.73
N ASN A 108 -7.26 9.91 -4.60
CA ASN A 108 -8.28 9.26 -3.81
C ASN A 108 -9.62 9.60 -4.48
N THR A 109 -10.35 8.58 -4.89
CA THR A 109 -11.69 8.75 -5.46
C THR A 109 -12.75 8.75 -4.36
N GLU A 110 -12.43 8.15 -3.23
CA GLU A 110 -13.30 7.99 -2.06
C GLU A 110 -12.95 9.04 -0.99
N TYR A 111 -13.92 9.45 -0.18
CA TYR A 111 -13.77 10.37 0.96
C TYR A 111 -13.19 11.76 0.66
N VAL A 112 -13.04 12.15 -0.61
CA VAL A 112 -12.54 13.49 -0.99
C VAL A 112 -13.60 14.57 -0.81
N GLY A 113 -14.86 14.25 -1.12
CA GLY A 113 -15.99 15.20 -1.07
C GLY A 113 -16.89 15.06 0.15
N SER A 114 -16.83 13.95 0.87
CA SER A 114 -17.72 13.67 2.00
C SER A 114 -17.03 12.81 3.06
N PHE A 115 -17.39 13.07 4.32
CA PHE A 115 -16.90 12.34 5.48
C PHE A 115 -18.06 11.67 6.21
N ALA A 116 -18.10 10.32 6.16
CA ALA A 116 -19.22 9.50 6.63
C ALA A 116 -19.26 9.30 8.16
N PHE A 117 -18.13 9.55 8.83
CA PHE A 117 -17.96 9.28 10.24
C PHE A 117 -18.33 10.49 11.09
N ASP A 118 -18.60 10.23 12.36
CA ASP A 118 -18.79 11.28 13.34
C ASP A 118 -17.50 12.12 13.51
N GLN A 119 -17.61 13.27 14.17
CA GLN A 119 -16.49 14.21 14.31
C GLN A 119 -15.19 13.50 14.71
N THR A 120 -14.13 13.74 13.93
CA THR A 120 -12.86 13.05 14.09
C THR A 120 -11.74 14.05 14.19
N THR A 121 -11.00 14.02 15.29
CA THR A 121 -9.79 14.82 15.49
C THR A 121 -8.57 13.94 15.25
N MET A 122 -7.66 14.39 14.40
CA MET A 122 -6.43 13.70 14.04
C MET A 122 -5.25 14.51 14.53
N ASN A 123 -4.36 13.85 15.27
CA ASN A 123 -3.05 14.37 15.65
C ASN A 123 -1.99 13.47 15.03
N LEU A 124 -1.24 14.00 14.08
CA LEU A 124 -0.19 13.28 13.35
C LEU A 124 1.18 13.77 13.83
N SER A 125 2.08 12.83 14.12
CA SER A 125 3.48 13.09 14.50
C SER A 125 4.45 12.27 13.63
N GLY A 126 5.75 12.58 13.73
CA GLY A 126 6.81 11.87 13.00
C GLY A 126 7.00 12.36 11.57
N ALA A 127 6.85 11.45 10.60
CA ALA A 127 7.06 11.63 9.17
C ALA A 127 5.93 12.44 8.48
N THR A 128 5.67 13.65 8.98
CA THR A 128 4.51 14.48 8.61
C THR A 128 4.85 15.69 7.74
N SER A 129 6.01 15.74 7.08
CA SER A 129 6.51 16.97 6.41
C SER A 129 5.58 17.57 5.33
N LEU A 130 4.65 16.81 4.77
CA LEU A 130 3.65 17.29 3.80
C LEU A 130 2.19 17.13 4.31
N LEU A 131 2.02 16.84 5.60
CA LEU A 131 0.73 16.59 6.23
C LEU A 131 0.39 17.68 7.23
N SER A 132 -0.91 17.84 7.51
CA SER A 132 -1.39 18.71 8.57
C SER A 132 -1.35 17.91 9.86
N THR A 133 -0.57 18.36 10.84
CA THR A 133 -0.28 17.61 12.06
C THR A 133 -1.42 17.63 13.08
N SER A 134 -2.32 18.61 13.05
CA SER A 134 -3.53 18.59 13.87
C SER A 134 -4.70 19.16 13.11
N PHE A 135 -5.81 18.41 13.05
CA PHE A 135 -7.03 18.86 12.40
C PHE A 135 -8.25 18.08 12.88
N THR A 136 -9.42 18.71 12.76
CA THR A 136 -10.71 18.09 13.02
C THR A 136 -11.55 18.08 11.75
N VAL A 137 -12.19 16.94 11.49
CA VAL A 137 -13.12 16.73 10.38
C VAL A 137 -14.50 16.44 10.96
N ASN A 138 -15.49 17.19 10.49
CA ASN A 138 -16.89 16.99 10.88
C ASN A 138 -17.60 16.16 9.82
N ARG A 139 -18.61 15.40 10.28
CA ARG A 139 -19.48 14.63 9.40
C ARG A 139 -20.10 15.56 8.36
N THR A 140 -19.97 15.18 7.10
CA THR A 140 -20.65 15.87 6.00
C THR A 140 -21.81 14.97 5.59
N ASN A 141 -23.04 15.38 5.87
CA ASN A 141 -24.22 14.67 5.36
C ASN A 141 -24.18 14.75 3.83
N SER A 142 -23.80 13.64 3.20
CA SER A 142 -24.17 13.39 1.82
C SER A 142 -25.69 13.30 1.80
N LEU A 143 -26.34 14.23 1.09
CA LEU A 143 -27.71 14.02 0.61
C LEU A 143 -27.71 12.75 -0.26
N GLY A 144 -28.03 11.61 0.34
CA GLY A 144 -28.62 10.45 -0.33
C GLY A 144 -27.79 9.63 -1.32
N LEU A 145 -26.44 9.73 -1.37
CA LEU A 145 -25.66 8.77 -2.16
C LEU A 145 -25.21 7.59 -1.28
N PRO A 146 -25.56 6.34 -1.64
CA PRO A 146 -25.07 5.17 -0.91
C PRO A 146 -23.54 5.15 -0.97
N PHE A 147 -22.92 5.12 0.20
CA PHE A 147 -21.48 4.89 0.30
C PHE A 147 -21.15 3.54 -0.33
N PRO A 148 -20.09 3.42 -1.14
CA PRO A 148 -19.65 2.12 -1.61
C PRO A 148 -19.25 1.29 -0.40
N LEU A 149 -20.05 0.25 -0.09
CA LEU A 149 -19.67 -0.78 0.86
C LEU A 149 -18.40 -1.46 0.33
N ARG A 150 -17.30 -1.25 1.03
CA ARG A 150 -15.95 -1.76 0.77
C ARG A 150 -15.97 -3.29 0.69
N SER A 151 -16.22 -3.87 -0.49
CA SER A 151 -15.88 -5.26 -0.80
C SER A 151 -14.42 -5.32 -1.26
N LYS A 152 -13.47 -5.05 -0.35
CA LYS A 152 -12.06 -5.37 -0.65
C LYS A 152 -11.96 -6.89 -0.73
N GLY A 153 -11.69 -7.39 -1.93
CA GLY A 153 -11.67 -8.81 -2.26
C GLY A 153 -10.85 -9.61 -1.27
N ILE A 154 -11.55 -10.38 -0.44
CA ILE A 154 -10.97 -11.46 0.35
C ILE A 154 -10.51 -12.49 -0.68
N ARG A 155 -9.20 -12.52 -0.98
CA ARG A 155 -8.61 -13.72 -1.59
C ARG A 155 -8.70 -14.82 -0.52
N ARG A 156 -9.79 -15.57 -0.54
CA ARG A 156 -9.91 -16.84 0.16
C ARG A 156 -8.76 -17.71 -0.34
N PHE A 157 -7.77 -17.97 0.52
CA PHE A 157 -6.89 -19.11 0.36
C PHE A 157 -7.78 -20.36 0.33
N ALA A 158 -7.94 -20.94 -0.85
CA ALA A 158 -8.46 -22.29 -0.96
C ALA A 158 -7.39 -23.22 -0.40
N ALA A 159 -7.54 -23.60 0.86
CA ALA A 159 -6.86 -24.76 1.41
C ALA A 159 -7.40 -26.00 0.69
N LEU A 160 -6.64 -26.50 -0.28
CA LEU A 160 -6.82 -27.85 -0.83
C LEU A 160 -6.32 -28.83 0.22
N THR A 161 -7.24 -29.32 1.05
CA THR A 161 -7.01 -30.47 1.91
C THR A 161 -6.85 -31.71 1.03
N SER A 162 -5.61 -32.19 0.93
CA SER A 162 -5.28 -33.52 0.45
C SER A 162 -5.76 -34.55 1.47
N TRP A 163 -6.67 -35.44 1.05
CA TRP A 163 -6.85 -36.72 1.74
C TRP A 163 -7.08 -37.86 0.75
N MET A 164 -6.49 -38.99 1.12
CA MET A 164 -6.06 -40.11 0.30
C MET A 164 -7.21 -40.91 -0.33
N GLY A 165 -6.98 -41.34 -1.58
CA GLY A 165 -7.63 -42.51 -2.16
C GLY A 165 -6.57 -43.36 -2.86
N HIS A 166 -6.06 -44.36 -2.15
CA HIS A 166 -5.31 -45.49 -2.73
C HIS A 166 -6.22 -46.25 -3.71
N ILE A 167 -5.69 -46.70 -4.85
CA ILE A 167 -5.76 -48.08 -5.38
C ILE A 167 -5.11 -48.15 -6.78
N PHE A 168 -4.03 -48.95 -6.83
CA PHE A 168 -3.47 -49.80 -7.91
C PHE A 168 -3.03 -49.27 -9.30
N PHE A 169 -1.71 -49.46 -9.53
CA PHE A 169 -0.94 -49.64 -10.79
C PHE A 169 -1.38 -50.89 -11.62
N PRO A 170 -0.77 -51.26 -12.78
CA PRO A 170 0.28 -50.63 -13.62
C PRO A 170 -0.11 -50.56 -15.13
N ILE A 171 0.65 -49.95 -16.06
CA ILE A 171 1.69 -50.57 -16.91
C ILE A 171 2.18 -49.51 -17.92
N GLY A 172 3.51 -49.40 -18.15
CA GLY A 172 4.07 -48.92 -19.44
C GLY A 172 5.11 -47.79 -19.37
N TYR A 173 6.40 -48.16 -19.35
CA TYR A 173 7.59 -47.33 -19.70
C TYR A 173 8.03 -47.66 -21.15
N PRO A 174 9.01 -46.96 -21.79
CA PRO A 174 9.07 -45.61 -22.37
C PRO A 174 9.51 -45.69 -23.88
N PRO A 175 10.07 -44.67 -24.62
CA PRO A 175 11.39 -44.04 -24.35
C PRO A 175 11.63 -42.56 -24.79
N ASP A 176 12.63 -41.98 -24.14
CA ASP A 176 13.71 -41.05 -24.57
C ASP A 176 13.63 -40.27 -25.91
N TRP A 177 13.82 -38.94 -25.84
CA TRP A 177 14.63 -38.20 -26.82
C TRP A 177 15.32 -36.97 -26.21
N ARG A 178 16.62 -37.12 -25.97
CA ARG A 178 17.73 -36.16 -26.14
C ARG A 178 17.56 -34.64 -25.85
N LYS A 179 18.39 -34.25 -24.88
CA LYS A 179 19.26 -33.06 -24.80
C LYS A 179 19.72 -32.41 -26.13
N LYS A 180 19.80 -31.07 -26.12
CA LYS A 180 20.93 -30.21 -26.60
C LYS A 180 20.71 -28.79 -26.05
N LEU A 181 21.40 -28.32 -24.99
CA LEU A 181 22.75 -27.69 -24.94
C LEU A 181 22.99 -26.72 -26.11
N ARG A 182 22.91 -25.40 -25.88
CA ARG A 182 23.96 -24.43 -25.42
C ARG A 182 24.86 -23.99 -26.57
N VAL A 183 24.93 -22.69 -26.80
CA VAL A 183 26.17 -21.99 -27.20
C VAL A 183 26.25 -20.71 -26.35
N SER A 184 27.27 -20.67 -25.49
CA SER A 184 27.78 -19.47 -24.85
C SER A 184 28.93 -18.91 -25.67
N SER A 185 29.11 -17.62 -25.49
CA SER A 185 30.12 -16.68 -25.94
C SER A 185 31.55 -16.96 -25.45
N GLU A 186 32.45 -16.11 -25.97
CA GLU A 186 33.85 -15.86 -25.63
C GLU A 186 34.87 -16.89 -26.13
N ALA A 187 36.12 -16.52 -26.41
CA ALA A 187 36.82 -15.28 -26.76
C ALA A 187 38.30 -15.73 -26.89
N ASP A 188 38.97 -15.08 -27.81
CA ASP A 188 40.40 -14.78 -27.95
C ASP A 188 41.52 -15.52 -27.17
N ASP A 189 42.62 -15.60 -27.93
CA ASP A 189 44.04 -15.45 -27.57
C ASP A 189 44.98 -16.68 -27.48
N GLU A 190 46.03 -16.52 -28.32
CA GLU A 190 47.36 -17.12 -28.45
C GLU A 190 47.56 -18.61 -28.83
#